data_AF-A0A1F6RX24-F1
#
_entry.id   AF-A0A1F6RX24-F1
#
_cell.length_a   1.000
_cell.length_b   1.000
_cell.length_c   1.000
_cell.angle_alpha   90.00
_cell.angle_beta   90.00
_cell.angle_gamma   90.00
#
_symmetry.space_group_name_H-M   'P 1'
#
loop_
_entity.id
_entity.type
_entity.pdbx_description
1 polymer ?
#
loop_
_entity_poly.entity_id
_entity_poly.type
_entity_poly.pdbx_seq_one_letter_code
_entity_poly.pdbx_strand_id
1 'polypeptide(L)'
;MSQESKEIGITGENIAASYLLKNGYEILETNFQNDLGYRVGELDIVARENETGEIAFVEVKTRKSGSWGAENPELAITRAKYKKLTRIIGRYLRQHKLEDIPHRLDAIAVEMDMGSRKAKLRHLKYIYY
;
A
#
# COMPACT_ATOMS: atom_id res chain seq x y z
N MET A 1 -5.60 -13.92 12.08
CA MET A 1 -4.65 -14.24 11.00
C MET A 1 -3.68 -15.28 11.51
N SER A 2 -3.17 -16.20 10.68
CA SER A 2 -2.07 -17.08 11.11
C SER A 2 -0.75 -16.32 11.12
N GLN A 3 0.24 -16.85 11.81
CA GLN A 3 1.60 -16.28 11.86
C GLN A 3 2.22 -16.23 10.46
N GLU A 4 2.06 -17.31 9.67
CA GLU A 4 2.46 -17.40 8.27
C GLU A 4 1.83 -16.29 7.39
N SER A 5 0.54 -15.99 7.55
CA SER A 5 -0.09 -14.89 6.79
C SER A 5 0.52 -13.52 7.11
N LYS A 6 0.96 -13.30 8.36
CA LYS A 6 1.59 -12.04 8.77
C LYS A 6 2.99 -11.89 8.18
N GLU A 7 3.80 -12.95 8.21
CA GLU A 7 5.15 -12.98 7.63
C GLU A 7 5.12 -12.78 6.11
N ILE A 8 4.12 -13.37 5.44
CA ILE A 8 3.84 -13.14 4.01
C ILE A 8 3.49 -11.68 3.74
N GLY A 9 2.63 -11.06 4.56
CA GLY A 9 2.29 -9.63 4.45
C GLY A 9 3.51 -8.73 4.47
N ILE A 10 4.30 -8.82 5.56
CA ILE A 10 5.55 -8.07 5.78
C ILE A 10 6.54 -8.26 4.61
N THR A 11 6.66 -9.49 4.09
CA THR A 11 7.54 -9.77 2.95
C THR A 11 7.08 -9.01 1.69
N GLY A 12 5.78 -8.97 1.41
CA GLY A 12 5.24 -8.21 0.29
C GLY A 12 5.35 -6.69 0.46
N GLU A 13 5.16 -6.15 1.66
CA GLU A 13 5.41 -4.74 1.98
C GLU A 13 6.86 -4.34 1.70
N ASN A 14 7.82 -5.16 2.14
CA ASN A 14 9.25 -4.94 1.87
C ASN A 14 9.57 -4.96 0.37
N ILE A 15 8.93 -5.85 -0.40
CA ILE A 15 9.07 -5.91 -1.87
C ILE A 15 8.44 -4.66 -2.51
N ALA A 16 7.27 -4.21 -2.04
CA ALA A 16 6.59 -3.02 -2.52
C ALA A 16 7.40 -1.74 -2.25
N ALA A 17 7.92 -1.55 -1.04
CA ALA A 17 8.80 -0.44 -0.70
C ALA A 17 10.09 -0.46 -1.53
N SER A 18 10.71 -1.63 -1.70
CA SER A 18 11.90 -1.80 -2.55
C SER A 18 11.64 -1.50 -4.03
N TYR A 19 10.42 -1.76 -4.52
CA TYR A 19 10.00 -1.40 -5.86
C TYR A 19 9.81 0.12 -6.00
N LEU A 20 9.09 0.75 -5.07
CA LEU A 20 8.87 2.20 -5.05
C LEU A 20 10.21 2.97 -5.04
N LEU A 21 11.13 2.63 -4.13
CA LEU A 21 12.47 3.23 -4.08
C LEU A 21 13.21 3.18 -5.44
N LYS A 22 13.09 2.06 -6.17
CA LYS A 22 13.72 1.88 -7.49
C LYS A 22 13.02 2.62 -8.63
N ASN A 23 11.77 3.03 -8.44
CA ASN A 23 10.94 3.69 -9.45
C ASN A 23 10.71 5.18 -9.14
N GLY A 24 11.66 5.81 -8.44
CA GLY A 24 11.65 7.26 -8.22
C GLY A 24 10.75 7.74 -7.09
N TYR A 25 10.57 6.93 -6.03
CA TYR A 25 9.85 7.34 -4.83
C TYR A 25 10.78 7.48 -3.62
N GLU A 26 10.53 8.49 -2.80
CA GLU A 26 10.96 8.61 -1.42
C GLU A 26 9.95 7.87 -0.52
N ILE A 27 10.39 6.96 0.35
CA ILE A 27 9.52 6.35 1.38
C ILE A 27 9.47 7.30 2.58
N LEU A 28 8.30 7.84 2.88
CA LEU A 28 8.08 8.72 4.02
C LEU A 28 7.80 7.91 5.29
N GLU A 29 6.98 6.86 5.18
CA GLU A 29 6.61 6.01 6.31
C GLU A 29 6.09 4.63 5.86
N THR A 30 6.13 3.63 6.74
CA THR A 30 5.54 2.31 6.53
C THR A 30 4.82 1.84 7.80
N ASN A 31 3.79 1.01 7.65
CA ASN A 31 2.98 0.48 8.76
C ASN A 31 2.40 1.58 9.69
N PHE A 32 2.06 2.75 9.14
CA PHE A 32 1.59 3.89 9.94
C PHE A 32 0.25 3.57 10.62
N GLN A 33 0.22 3.87 11.92
CA GLN A 33 -0.96 3.82 12.77
C GLN A 33 -1.01 5.13 13.57
N ASN A 34 -2.21 5.64 13.81
CA ASN A 34 -2.37 6.87 14.60
C ASN A 34 -2.47 6.59 16.11
N ASP A 35 -2.52 7.68 16.87
CA ASP A 35 -2.81 7.77 18.31
C ASP A 35 -3.98 6.91 18.83
N LEU A 36 -5.01 6.65 18.01
CA LEU A 36 -6.16 5.82 18.35
C LEU A 36 -6.00 4.35 17.92
N GLY A 37 -4.87 3.99 17.31
CA GLY A 37 -4.56 2.68 16.73
C GLY A 37 -5.42 2.33 15.50
N TYR A 38 -5.44 1.04 15.17
CA TYR A 38 -6.15 0.45 14.02
C TYR A 38 -7.65 0.81 13.88
N ARG A 39 -8.27 1.42 14.90
CA ARG A 39 -9.71 1.81 14.91
C ARG A 39 -10.10 2.76 13.77
N VAL A 40 -9.17 3.59 13.31
CA VAL A 40 -9.41 4.53 12.18
C VAL A 40 -8.90 3.96 10.85
N GLY A 41 -7.99 2.99 10.90
CA GLY A 41 -7.26 2.44 9.75
C GLY A 41 -5.75 2.43 10.01
N GLU A 42 -5.03 1.83 9.08
CA GLU A 42 -3.57 1.78 8.98
C GLU A 42 -3.18 2.20 7.54
N LEU A 43 -1.92 2.54 7.32
CA LEU A 43 -1.35 2.79 6.00
C LEU A 43 -0.10 1.93 5.82
N ASP A 44 -0.12 1.01 4.86
CA ASP A 44 0.96 0.04 4.67
C ASP A 44 2.26 0.75 4.25
N ILE A 45 2.18 1.66 3.27
CA ILE A 45 3.28 2.51 2.82
C ILE A 45 2.76 3.93 2.52
N VAL A 46 3.51 4.95 2.95
CA VAL A 46 3.37 6.34 2.50
C VAL A 46 4.66 6.73 1.77
N ALA A 47 4.54 7.17 0.52
CA ALA A 47 5.66 7.52 -0.32
C ALA A 47 5.41 8.86 -1.04
N ARG A 48 6.48 9.61 -1.35
CA ARG A 48 6.46 10.77 -2.24
C ARG A 48 7.06 10.37 -3.59
N GLU A 49 6.38 10.71 -4.67
CA GLU A 49 6.91 10.54 -6.02
C GLU A 49 7.84 11.71 -6.36
N ASN A 50 9.12 11.42 -6.67
CA ASN A 50 10.15 12.45 -6.81
C ASN A 50 9.94 13.38 -8.01
N GLU A 51 9.25 12.90 -9.06
CA GLU A 51 8.98 13.66 -10.29
C GLU A 51 7.86 14.70 -10.09
N THR A 52 6.82 14.37 -9.33
CA THR A 52 5.60 15.18 -9.18
C THR A 52 5.47 15.86 -7.83
N GLY A 53 6.18 15.37 -6.80
CA GLY A 53 6.00 15.75 -5.40
C GLY A 53 4.74 15.17 -4.75
N GLU A 54 3.92 14.40 -5.49
CA GLU A 54 2.65 13.85 -5.01
C GLU A 54 2.88 12.74 -3.97
N ILE A 55 2.04 12.72 -2.93
CA ILE A 55 2.05 11.66 -1.91
C ILE A 55 1.19 10.49 -2.36
N ALA A 56 1.82 9.35 -2.60
CA ALA A 56 1.16 8.07 -2.81
C ALA A 56 0.95 7.36 -1.46
N PHE A 57 -0.31 7.19 -1.08
CA PHE A 57 -0.73 6.28 -0.02
C PHE A 57 -0.96 4.90 -0.65
N VAL A 58 -0.14 3.90 -0.30
CA VAL A 58 -0.10 2.62 -1.02
C VAL A 58 -0.61 1.49 -0.14
N GLU A 59 -1.65 0.82 -0.62
CA GLU A 59 -2.18 -0.45 -0.09
C GLU A 59 -1.41 -1.63 -0.69
N VAL A 60 -0.88 -2.54 0.12
CA VAL A 60 -0.12 -3.72 -0.35
C VAL A 60 -0.94 -4.99 -0.18
N LYS A 61 -1.16 -5.73 -1.27
CA LYS A 61 -1.88 -7.00 -1.27
C LYS A 61 -0.98 -8.14 -1.72
N THR A 62 -0.55 -8.95 -0.75
CA THR A 62 0.36 -10.08 -0.95
C THR A 62 -0.40 -11.40 -1.05
N ARG A 63 -0.07 -12.24 -2.04
CA ARG A 63 -0.58 -13.61 -2.15
C ARG A 63 0.44 -14.59 -2.73
N LYS A 64 0.19 -15.89 -2.52
CA LYS A 64 1.03 -16.98 -3.08
C LYS A 64 0.79 -17.12 -4.59
N SER A 65 1.76 -17.68 -5.30
CA SER A 65 1.72 -17.85 -6.76
C SER A 65 0.62 -18.78 -7.25
N GLY A 66 0.02 -18.44 -8.39
CA GLY A 66 -1.05 -19.20 -9.04
C GLY A 66 -2.44 -18.57 -8.88
N SER A 67 -2.51 -17.32 -8.39
CA SER A 67 -3.77 -16.63 -8.06
C SER A 67 -4.01 -15.36 -8.89
N TRP A 68 -3.33 -15.19 -10.03
CA TRP A 68 -3.60 -14.11 -10.98
C TRP A 68 -4.63 -14.51 -12.04
N GLY A 69 -5.86 -14.01 -11.89
CA GLY A 69 -6.86 -13.92 -12.97
C GLY A 69 -6.60 -12.71 -13.89
N ALA A 70 -7.27 -12.70 -15.05
CA ALA A 70 -7.14 -11.66 -16.07
C ALA A 70 -7.65 -10.29 -15.58
N GLU A 71 -8.74 -10.29 -14.81
CA GLU A 71 -9.19 -9.16 -14.00
C GLU A 71 -8.85 -9.42 -12.54
N ASN A 72 -8.49 -8.36 -11.80
CA ASN A 72 -8.02 -8.48 -10.42
C ASN A 72 -8.94 -7.68 -9.48
N PRO A 73 -10.22 -8.09 -9.31
CA PRO A 73 -11.16 -7.40 -8.41
C PRO A 73 -10.68 -7.44 -6.95
N GLU A 74 -9.76 -8.35 -6.60
CA GLU A 74 -9.07 -8.35 -5.32
C GLU A 74 -8.25 -7.07 -5.06
N LEU A 75 -7.80 -6.35 -6.11
CA LEU A 75 -7.12 -5.06 -5.99
C LEU A 75 -8.09 -3.89 -5.81
N ALA A 76 -9.38 -4.07 -6.14
CA ALA A 76 -10.39 -3.08 -5.81
C ALA A 76 -10.45 -2.90 -4.28
N ILE A 77 -10.44 -1.65 -3.84
CA ILE A 77 -10.62 -1.29 -2.45
C ILE A 77 -12.12 -1.21 -2.20
N THR A 78 -12.66 -2.05 -1.33
CA THR A 78 -14.10 -2.03 -1.02
C THR A 78 -14.50 -0.67 -0.44
N ARG A 79 -15.75 -0.23 -0.67
CA ARG A 79 -16.28 1.04 -0.10
C ARG A 79 -16.04 1.17 1.41
N ALA A 80 -16.06 0.06 2.14
CA ALA A 80 -15.78 0.02 3.57
C ALA A 80 -14.29 0.24 3.89
N LYS A 81 -13.35 -0.33 3.12
CA LYS A 81 -11.92 -0.06 3.29
C LYS A 81 -11.54 1.34 2.80
N TYR A 82 -12.11 1.81 1.69
CA TYR A 82 -11.92 3.18 1.19
C TYR A 82 -12.29 4.24 2.23
N LYS A 83 -13.45 4.09 2.90
CA LYS A 83 -13.88 4.96 4.03
C LYS A 83 -12.96 4.93 5.25
N LYS A 84 -12.18 3.87 5.47
CA LYS A 84 -11.15 3.83 6.52
C LYS A 84 -9.89 4.53 6.04
N LEU A 85 -9.40 4.17 4.85
CA LEU A 85 -8.22 4.75 4.22
C LEU A 85 -8.31 6.27 4.13
N THR A 86 -9.39 6.85 3.61
CA THR A 86 -9.56 8.32 3.55
C THR A 86 -9.53 8.99 4.93
N ARG A 87 -10.00 8.32 5.99
CA ARG A 87 -9.94 8.84 7.36
C ARG A 87 -8.54 8.81 7.96
N ILE A 88 -7.77 7.75 7.71
CA ILE A 88 -6.38 7.63 8.20
C ILE A 88 -5.44 8.52 7.37
N ILE A 89 -5.62 8.61 6.05
CA ILE A 89 -4.96 9.58 5.15
C ILE A 89 -5.16 11.01 5.65
N GLY A 90 -6.42 11.44 5.84
CA GLY A 90 -6.69 12.78 6.33
C GLY A 90 -6.12 13.07 7.72
N ARG A 91 -5.88 12.04 8.56
CA ARG A 91 -5.16 12.18 9.82
C ARG A 91 -3.65 12.32 9.61
N TYR A 92 -3.07 11.49 8.75
CA TYR A 92 -1.66 11.56 8.37
C TYR A 92 -1.29 12.97 7.86
N LEU A 93 -2.04 13.47 6.87
CA LEU A 93 -1.79 14.79 6.29
C LEU A 93 -1.77 15.90 7.34
N ARG A 94 -2.77 15.96 8.25
CA ARG A 94 -2.82 16.95 9.34
C ARG A 94 -1.72 16.78 10.37
N GLN A 95 -1.34 15.54 10.70
CA GLN A 95 -0.29 15.28 11.68
C GLN A 95 1.10 15.71 11.14
N HIS A 96 1.31 15.59 9.83
CA HIS A 96 2.59 15.89 9.17
C HIS A 96 2.63 17.26 8.48
N LYS A 97 1.53 18.04 8.51
CA LYS A 97 1.37 19.35 7.86
C LYS A 97 1.52 19.28 6.32
N LEU A 98 0.81 18.33 5.72
CA LEU A 98 0.87 18.00 4.29
C LEU A 98 -0.47 18.19 3.57
N GLU A 99 -1.44 18.88 4.19
CA GLU A 99 -2.80 19.05 3.65
C GLU A 99 -2.86 19.72 2.27
N ASP A 100 -1.92 20.62 1.98
CA ASP A 100 -1.82 21.34 0.69
C ASP A 100 -1.05 20.56 -0.39
N ILE A 101 -0.51 19.38 -0.05
CA ILE A 101 0.25 18.55 -1.00
C ILE A 101 -0.71 17.63 -1.76
N PRO A 102 -0.63 17.56 -3.11
CA PRO A 102 -1.36 16.57 -3.90
C PRO A 102 -1.12 15.16 -3.37
N HIS A 103 -2.18 14.35 -3.37
CA HIS A 103 -2.07 12.97 -2.92
C HIS A 103 -3.08 12.05 -3.60
N ARG A 104 -2.68 10.79 -3.69
CA ARG A 104 -3.45 9.72 -4.30
C ARG A 104 -3.45 8.45 -3.45
N LEU A 105 -4.41 7.58 -3.74
CA LEU A 105 -4.45 6.23 -3.24
C LEU A 105 -3.99 5.30 -4.36
N ASP A 106 -3.02 4.44 -4.06
CA ASP A 106 -2.43 3.46 -4.97
C ASP A 106 -2.59 2.05 -4.35
N ALA A 107 -2.52 0.99 -5.18
CA ALA A 107 -2.32 -0.37 -4.69
C ALA A 107 -1.15 -1.05 -5.36
N ILE A 108 -0.42 -1.87 -4.59
CA ILE A 108 0.59 -2.78 -5.08
C ILE A 108 0.16 -4.22 -4.80
N ALA A 109 0.03 -5.01 -5.87
CA ALA A 109 -0.13 -6.45 -5.81
C ALA A 109 1.25 -7.11 -5.77
N VAL A 110 1.48 -8.02 -4.82
CA VAL A 110 2.68 -8.87 -4.79
C VAL A 110 2.27 -10.33 -4.83
N GLU A 111 2.64 -11.03 -5.91
CA GLU A 111 2.45 -12.48 -6.04
C GLU A 111 3.80 -13.18 -5.84
N MET A 112 3.92 -14.02 -4.80
CA MET A 112 5.17 -14.68 -4.42
C MET A 112 5.12 -16.18 -4.69
N ASP A 113 6.06 -16.67 -5.48
CA ASP A 113 6.37 -18.10 -5.62
C ASP A 113 7.40 -18.48 -4.56
N MET A 114 6.95 -19.18 -3.52
CA MET A 114 7.79 -19.63 -2.41
C MET A 114 8.79 -20.73 -2.83
N GLY A 115 8.53 -21.44 -3.92
CA GLY A 115 9.41 -22.49 -4.46
C GLY A 115 10.55 -21.90 -5.30
N SER A 116 10.25 -21.01 -6.23
CA SER A 116 11.29 -20.37 -7.07
C SER A 116 11.90 -19.09 -6.48
N ARG A 117 11.38 -18.61 -5.34
CA ARG A 117 11.75 -17.33 -4.69
C ARG A 117 11.59 -16.11 -5.61
N LYS A 118 10.69 -16.19 -6.59
CA LYS A 118 10.36 -15.09 -7.51
C LYS A 118 9.10 -14.39 -7.02
N ALA A 119 9.09 -13.06 -7.18
CA ALA A 119 7.91 -12.24 -6.96
C ALA A 119 7.51 -11.55 -8.27
N LYS A 120 6.22 -11.48 -8.54
CA LYS A 120 5.63 -10.56 -9.54
C LYS A 120 4.97 -9.42 -8.81
N LEU A 121 5.15 -8.20 -9.32
CA LEU A 121 4.56 -6.99 -8.76
C LEU A 121 3.69 -6.30 -9.80
N ARG A 122 2.58 -5.71 -9.36
CA ARG A 122 1.75 -4.80 -10.17
C ARG A 122 1.38 -3.57 -9.33
N HIS A 123 1.78 -2.38 -9.78
CA HIS A 123 1.40 -1.11 -9.19
C HIS A 123 0.23 -0.51 -9.98
N LEU A 124 -0.87 -0.23 -9.30
CA LEU A 124 -2.02 0.51 -9.81
C LEU A 124 -2.02 1.89 -9.13
N LYS A 125 -1.82 2.95 -9.91
CA LYS A 125 -1.93 4.32 -9.41
C LYS A 125 -3.38 4.81 -9.45
N TYR A 126 -3.72 5.79 -8.61
CA TYR A 126 -5.01 6.51 -8.67
C TYR A 126 -6.24 5.59 -8.57
N ILE A 127 -6.26 4.68 -7.59
CA ILE A 127 -7.40 3.80 -7.36
C ILE A 127 -8.46 4.48 -6.50
N TYR A 128 -9.71 4.39 -6.95
CA TYR A 128 -10.88 4.96 -6.28
C TYR A 128 -12.05 3.97 -6.28
N TYR A 129 -13.08 4.25 -5.47
CA TYR A 129 -14.34 3.52 -5.40
C TYR A 129 -15.53 4.47 -5.60
#